data_AF-A0A2V6QHE3-F1
#
_entry.id   AF-A0A2V6QHE3-F1
#
_cell.length_a   1.000
_cell.length_b   1.000
_cell.length_c   1.000
_cell.angle_alpha   90.00
_cell.angle_beta   90.00
_cell.angle_gamma   90.00
#
_symmetry.space_group_name_H-M   'P 1'
#
loop_
_entity.id
_entity.type
_entity.pdbx_description
1 polymer ?
#
loop_
_entity_poly.entity_id
_entity_poly.type
_entity_poly.pdbx_seq_one_letter_code
_entity_poly.pdbx_strand_id
1 'polypeptide(L)'
;MLLAIARAAPRDTAALATLPGVTSRVLGRWGQALAAAVERALVLPDADLPQWPHRPRPRIPGVVSRRVEALRKWRSGATERIGLEPGVLLPNRIIGQIAEAAPRTVEELASVEGVRRWRAEAFGGEIIAALGGS
;
A
#
# COMPACT_ATOMS: atom_id res chain seq x y z
N MET A 1 17.57 -13.88 -7.10
CA MET A 1 18.29 -14.14 -8.37
C MET A 1 18.33 -12.92 -9.28
N LEU A 2 17.25 -12.51 -9.97
CA LEU A 2 17.31 -11.40 -10.95
C LEU A 2 17.83 -10.08 -10.36
N LEU A 3 17.40 -9.71 -9.15
CA LEU A 3 17.93 -8.53 -8.45
C LEU A 3 19.43 -8.66 -8.12
N ALA A 4 19.92 -9.87 -7.82
CA ALA A 4 21.34 -10.10 -7.56
C ALA A 4 22.17 -9.94 -8.84
N ILE A 5 21.65 -10.43 -9.98
CA ILE A 5 22.25 -10.23 -11.31
C ILE A 5 22.28 -8.74 -11.65
N ALA A 6 21.18 -8.01 -11.46
CA ALA A 6 21.12 -6.58 -11.75
C ALA A 6 22.11 -5.76 -10.91
N ARG A 7 22.34 -6.14 -9.64
CA ARG A 7 23.29 -5.46 -8.75
C ARG A 7 24.75 -5.80 -9.05
N ALA A 8 25.04 -7.06 -9.33
CA ALA A 8 26.41 -7.53 -9.56
C ALA A 8 26.89 -7.29 -11.00
N ALA A 9 25.96 -7.08 -11.94
CA ALA A 9 26.21 -6.88 -13.36
C ALA A 9 27.23 -7.89 -13.96
N PRO A 10 27.00 -9.21 -13.80
CA PRO A 10 27.91 -10.23 -14.31
C PRO A 10 27.88 -10.25 -15.84
N ARG A 11 29.07 -10.28 -16.44
CA ARG A 11 29.27 -10.19 -17.89
C ARG A 11 29.45 -11.54 -18.58
N ASP A 12 29.56 -12.61 -17.80
CA ASP A 12 29.73 -13.96 -18.31
C ASP A 12 29.02 -15.01 -17.42
N THR A 13 28.97 -16.24 -17.91
CA THR A 13 28.33 -17.36 -17.22
C THR A 13 29.07 -17.80 -15.97
N ALA A 14 30.39 -17.58 -15.87
CA ALA A 14 31.16 -17.95 -14.69
C ALA A 14 30.83 -17.01 -13.52
N ALA A 15 30.76 -15.71 -13.78
CA ALA A 15 30.33 -14.70 -12.84
C ALA A 15 28.86 -14.88 -12.43
N LEU A 16 27.98 -15.30 -13.36
CA LEU A 16 26.60 -15.67 -13.02
C LEU A 16 26.53 -16.83 -12.03
N ALA A 17 27.41 -17.83 -12.16
CA ALA A 17 27.41 -19.04 -11.32
C ALA A 17 27.76 -18.76 -9.85
N THR A 18 28.42 -17.64 -9.55
CA THR A 18 28.76 -17.26 -8.17
C THR A 18 27.60 -16.58 -7.44
N LEU A 19 26.53 -16.21 -8.16
CA LEU A 19 25.44 -15.40 -7.59
C LEU A 19 24.37 -16.24 -6.89
N PRO A 20 23.85 -15.77 -5.74
CA PRO A 20 22.83 -16.47 -4.99
C PRO A 20 21.53 -16.65 -5.80
N GLY A 21 21.11 -17.91 -5.90
CA GLY A 21 19.90 -18.32 -6.62
C GLY A 21 20.11 -18.61 -8.11
N VAL A 22 21.33 -18.46 -8.65
CA VAL A 22 21.66 -18.96 -10.00
C VAL A 22 22.03 -20.44 -9.89
N THR A 23 21.07 -21.31 -10.20
CA THR A 23 21.29 -22.78 -10.18
C THR A 23 21.87 -23.28 -11.49
N SER A 24 22.48 -24.47 -11.50
CA SER A 24 23.02 -25.09 -12.73
C SER A 24 21.97 -25.24 -13.83
N ARG A 25 20.70 -25.47 -13.47
CA ARG A 25 19.58 -25.52 -14.43
C ARG A 25 19.30 -24.17 -15.08
N VAL A 26 19.34 -23.08 -14.30
CA VAL A 26 19.19 -21.72 -14.84
C VAL A 26 20.40 -21.35 -15.69
N LEU A 27 21.61 -21.69 -15.23
CA LEU A 27 22.83 -21.39 -15.94
C LEU A 27 22.88 -22.10 -17.30
N GLY A 28 22.56 -23.40 -17.34
CA GLY A 28 22.53 -24.18 -18.58
C GLY A 28 21.46 -23.72 -19.58
N ARG A 29 20.29 -23.28 -19.08
CA ARG A 29 19.18 -22.87 -19.95
C ARG A 29 19.24 -21.40 -20.38
N TRP A 30 19.71 -20.51 -19.50
CA TRP A 30 19.57 -19.06 -19.65
C TRP A 30 20.86 -18.28 -19.45
N GLY A 31 21.97 -18.91 -19.06
CA GLY A 31 23.21 -18.22 -18.67
C GLY A 31 23.72 -17.24 -19.73
N GLN A 32 23.80 -17.70 -20.99
CA GLN A 32 24.24 -16.85 -22.11
C GLN A 32 23.27 -15.69 -22.36
N ALA A 33 21.96 -15.94 -22.34
CA ALA A 33 20.95 -14.91 -22.54
C ALA A 33 20.96 -13.85 -21.43
N LEU A 34 21.21 -14.27 -20.18
CA LEU A 34 21.32 -13.38 -19.01
C LEU A 34 22.58 -12.52 -19.09
N ALA A 35 23.75 -13.10 -19.38
CA ALA A 35 24.99 -12.35 -19.54
C ALA A 35 24.89 -11.33 -20.67
N ALA A 36 24.35 -11.74 -21.83
CA ALA A 36 24.12 -10.85 -22.96
C ALA A 36 23.14 -9.72 -22.63
N ALA A 37 22.12 -9.98 -21.80
CA ALA A 37 21.18 -8.94 -21.37
C ALA A 37 21.86 -7.90 -20.46
N VAL A 38 22.74 -8.34 -19.57
CA VAL A 38 23.55 -7.45 -18.72
C VAL A 38 24.48 -6.60 -19.57
N GLU A 39 25.20 -7.20 -20.52
CA GLU A 39 26.08 -6.47 -21.45
C GLU A 39 25.31 -5.41 -22.24
N ARG A 40 24.15 -5.75 -22.81
CA ARG A 40 23.30 -4.77 -23.51
C ARG A 40 22.87 -3.62 -22.61
N ALA A 41 22.57 -3.89 -21.35
CA ALA A 41 22.15 -2.86 -20.40
C ALA A 41 23.31 -1.93 -20.01
N LEU A 42 24.53 -2.46 -19.89
CA LEU A 42 25.73 -1.69 -19.50
C LEU A 42 26.24 -0.74 -20.58
N VAL A 43 25.92 -1.00 -21.84
CA VAL A 43 26.28 -0.12 -22.97
C VAL A 43 25.15 0.83 -23.38
N LEU A 44 24.02 0.79 -22.68
CA LEU A 44 22.88 1.64 -22.99
C LEU A 44 23.18 3.09 -22.58
N PRO A 45 22.96 4.09 -23.45
CA PRO A 45 23.07 5.50 -23.06
C PRO A 45 22.08 5.85 -21.95
N ASP A 46 22.45 6.79 -21.08
CA ASP A 46 21.58 7.25 -19.98
C ASP A 46 20.20 7.74 -20.47
N ALA A 47 20.15 8.31 -21.69
CA ALA A 47 18.92 8.79 -22.32
C ALA A 47 17.91 7.66 -22.64
N ASP A 48 18.39 6.44 -22.84
CA ASP A 48 17.58 5.27 -23.19
C ASP A 48 17.24 4.40 -21.97
N LEU A 49 17.78 4.73 -20.78
CA LEU A 49 17.47 4.01 -19.56
C LEU A 49 15.97 4.14 -19.23
N PRO A 50 15.32 3.04 -18.79
CA PRO A 50 13.92 3.10 -18.40
C PRO A 50 13.76 4.04 -17.21
N GLN A 51 12.97 5.09 -17.40
CA GLN A 51 12.61 5.99 -16.30
C GLN A 51 11.57 5.32 -15.42
N TRP A 52 11.85 5.21 -14.13
CA TRP A 52 10.85 4.80 -13.17
C TRP A 52 9.70 5.81 -13.20
N PRO A 53 8.44 5.40 -13.48
CA PRO A 53 7.35 6.34 -13.53
C PRO A 53 7.21 7.00 -12.15
N HIS A 54 7.51 8.28 -12.07
CA HIS A 54 7.22 9.08 -10.89
C HIS A 54 5.71 9.11 -10.72
N ARG A 55 5.18 8.22 -9.87
CA ARG A 55 3.80 8.31 -9.40
C ARG A 55 3.81 9.25 -8.19
N PRO A 56 3.39 10.52 -8.32
CA PRO A 56 3.28 11.40 -7.16
C PRO A 56 2.37 10.74 -6.13
N ARG A 57 2.76 10.80 -4.86
CA ARG A 57 1.89 10.32 -3.77
C ARG A 57 0.62 11.19 -3.79
N PRO A 58 -0.59 10.61 -3.76
CA PRO A 58 -1.81 11.39 -3.64
C PRO A 58 -1.73 12.31 -2.42
N ARG A 59 -1.91 13.61 -2.62
CA ARG A 59 -1.88 14.59 -1.54
C ARG A 59 -3.23 14.56 -0.83
N ILE A 60 -3.32 13.88 0.30
CA ILE A 60 -4.52 13.87 1.14
C ILE A 60 -4.62 15.24 1.83
N PRO A 61 -5.76 15.96 1.71
CA PRO A 61 -5.94 17.24 2.41
C PRO A 61 -5.77 17.07 3.93
N GLY A 62 -5.10 18.01 4.61
CA GLY A 62 -4.83 17.91 6.04
C GLY A 62 -6.09 17.77 6.91
N VAL A 63 -7.24 18.29 6.45
CA VAL A 63 -8.54 18.10 7.10
C VAL A 63 -8.97 16.63 7.08
N VAL A 64 -8.79 15.93 5.95
CA VAL A 64 -9.12 14.51 5.83
C VAL A 64 -8.19 13.67 6.70
N SER A 65 -6.88 14.01 6.73
CA SER A 65 -5.91 13.31 7.60
C SER A 65 -6.30 13.39 9.07
N ARG A 66 -6.68 14.59 9.55
CA ARG A 66 -7.13 14.78 10.95
C ARG A 66 -8.36 13.94 11.29
N ARG A 67 -9.34 13.86 10.37
CA ARG A 67 -10.53 13.00 10.55
C ARG A 67 -10.17 11.52 10.59
N VAL A 68 -9.26 11.07 9.73
CA VAL A 68 -8.75 9.67 9.76
C VAL A 68 -8.12 9.36 11.11
N GLU A 69 -7.30 10.26 11.64
CA GLU A 69 -6.67 10.11 12.94
C GLU A 69 -7.70 10.09 14.08
N ALA A 70 -8.67 11.00 14.06
CA ALA A 70 -9.74 11.06 15.06
C ALA A 70 -10.59 9.77 15.07
N LEU A 71 -10.95 9.26 13.89
CA LEU A 71 -11.68 8.00 13.75
C LEU A 71 -10.86 6.78 14.22
N ARG A 72 -9.54 6.76 13.96
CA ARG A 72 -8.65 5.71 14.48
C ARG A 72 -8.57 5.74 16.00
N LYS A 73 -8.44 6.94 16.58
CA LYS A 73 -8.40 7.15 18.04
C LYS A 73 -9.71 6.70 18.69
N TRP A 74 -10.86 7.11 18.13
CA TRP A 74 -12.16 6.63 18.58
C TRP A 74 -12.26 5.11 18.52
N ARG A 75 -11.88 4.51 17.37
CA ARG A 75 -11.95 3.06 17.18
C ARG A 75 -11.14 2.31 18.23
N SER A 76 -9.92 2.73 18.54
CA SER A 76 -9.10 2.09 19.58
C SER A 76 -9.79 2.06 20.94
N GLY A 77 -10.36 3.18 21.39
CA GLY A 77 -11.11 3.21 22.65
C GLY A 77 -12.42 2.41 22.60
N ALA A 78 -13.08 2.38 21.45
CA ALA A 78 -14.29 1.60 21.25
C ALA A 78 -14.03 0.08 21.21
N THR A 79 -12.92 -0.36 20.62
CA THR A 79 -12.54 -1.79 20.59
C THR A 79 -12.27 -2.34 21.99
N GLU A 80 -11.65 -1.55 22.86
CA GLU A 80 -11.42 -1.92 24.26
C GLU A 80 -12.73 -2.04 25.05
N ARG A 81 -13.66 -1.10 24.85
CA ARG A 81 -14.95 -1.07 25.54
C ARG A 81 -15.92 -2.17 25.07
N ILE A 82 -15.90 -2.50 23.78
CA ILE A 82 -16.90 -3.37 23.14
C ILE A 82 -16.37 -4.82 23.01
N GLY A 83 -15.05 -5.01 23.04
CA GLY A 83 -14.43 -6.33 22.84
C GLY A 83 -14.49 -6.83 21.38
N LEU A 84 -14.73 -5.94 20.43
CA LEU A 84 -14.70 -6.25 19.00
C LEU A 84 -13.34 -5.96 18.39
N GLU A 85 -12.93 -6.80 17.44
CA GLU A 85 -11.74 -6.57 16.62
C GLU A 85 -11.84 -5.25 15.83
N PRO A 86 -10.76 -4.44 15.72
CA PRO A 86 -10.79 -3.16 15.03
C PRO A 86 -11.29 -3.25 13.58
N GLY A 87 -10.94 -4.34 12.88
CA GLY A 87 -11.38 -4.59 11.51
C GLY A 87 -12.88 -4.90 11.41
N VAL A 88 -13.50 -5.44 12.45
CA VAL A 88 -14.95 -5.71 12.50
C VAL A 88 -15.70 -4.42 12.83
N LEU A 89 -15.21 -3.70 13.83
CA LEU A 89 -15.82 -2.45 14.30
C LEU A 89 -15.79 -1.37 13.22
N LEU A 90 -14.61 -1.02 12.70
CA LEU A 90 -14.48 -0.02 11.65
C LEU A 90 -13.20 -0.26 10.80
N PRO A 91 -13.32 -0.97 9.65
CA PRO A 91 -12.19 -1.24 8.75
C PRO A 91 -11.47 0.05 8.29
N ASN A 92 -10.15 -0.02 8.07
CA ASN A 92 -9.35 1.12 7.59
C ASN A 92 -9.87 1.70 6.27
N ARG A 93 -10.40 0.86 5.37
CA ARG A 93 -11.00 1.31 4.11
C ARG A 93 -12.20 2.25 4.35
N ILE A 94 -13.05 1.89 5.31
CA ILE A 94 -14.24 2.65 5.67
C ILE A 94 -13.86 3.94 6.40
N ILE A 95 -12.81 3.92 7.25
CA ILE A 95 -12.29 5.14 7.91
C ILE A 95 -11.96 6.23 6.87
N GLY A 96 -11.25 5.86 5.80
CA GLY A 96 -10.91 6.81 4.74
C GLY A 96 -12.15 7.40 4.08
N GLN A 97 -13.12 6.56 3.73
CA GLN A 97 -14.37 6.99 3.09
C GLN A 97 -15.21 7.91 3.99
N ILE A 98 -15.32 7.60 5.27
CA ILE A 98 -16.03 8.45 6.24
C ILE A 98 -15.30 9.78 6.42
N ALA A 99 -13.97 9.77 6.50
CA ALA A 99 -13.17 10.99 6.66
C ALA A 99 -13.30 11.94 5.45
N GLU A 100 -13.40 11.37 4.24
CA GLU A 100 -13.64 12.10 3.00
C GLU A 100 -15.08 12.64 2.93
N ALA A 101 -16.07 11.79 3.20
CA ALA A 101 -17.50 12.16 3.15
C ALA A 101 -17.92 13.14 4.26
N ALA A 102 -17.28 13.05 5.42
CA ALA A 102 -17.53 13.88 6.60
C ALA A 102 -19.03 13.99 6.99
N PRO A 103 -19.73 12.86 7.18
CA PRO A 103 -21.15 12.85 7.50
C PRO A 103 -21.43 13.59 8.82
N ARG A 104 -22.53 14.34 8.84
CA ARG A 104 -23.04 15.08 9.99
C ARG A 104 -24.27 14.44 10.61
N THR A 105 -24.88 13.49 9.90
CA THR A 105 -26.08 12.76 10.34
C THR A 105 -25.87 11.25 10.21
N VAL A 106 -26.66 10.47 10.94
CA VAL A 106 -26.58 9.00 10.90
C VAL A 106 -27.01 8.49 9.53
N GLU A 107 -27.94 9.19 8.89
CA GLU A 107 -28.43 8.92 7.54
C GLU A 107 -27.32 9.14 6.50
N GLU A 108 -26.59 10.25 6.60
CA GLU A 108 -25.41 10.50 5.77
C GLU A 108 -24.34 9.44 6.00
N LEU A 109 -24.08 9.07 7.26
CA LEU A 109 -23.11 8.02 7.58
C LEU A 109 -23.52 6.66 6.99
N ALA A 110 -24.81 6.30 7.06
CA ALA A 110 -25.35 5.08 6.48
C ALA A 110 -25.28 5.06 4.95
N SER A 111 -25.23 6.23 4.31
CA SER A 111 -25.05 6.37 2.86
C SER A 111 -23.61 6.15 2.39
N VAL A 112 -22.63 6.13 3.30
CA VAL A 112 -21.22 5.91 2.95
C VAL A 112 -21.01 4.44 2.54
N GLU A 113 -20.44 4.24 1.35
CA GLU A 113 -20.17 2.92 0.78
C GLU A 113 -19.45 1.98 1.78
N GLY A 114 -20.00 0.80 2.00
CA GLY A 114 -19.47 -0.17 2.97
C GLY A 114 -19.88 0.03 4.44
N VAL A 115 -20.49 1.15 4.81
CA VAL A 115 -21.11 1.29 6.14
C VAL A 115 -22.40 0.47 6.17
N ARG A 116 -22.38 -0.62 6.95
CA ARG A 116 -23.57 -1.46 7.15
C ARG A 116 -24.53 -0.75 8.10
N ARG A 117 -25.83 -0.91 7.86
CA ARG A 117 -26.92 -0.32 8.66
C ARG A 117 -26.73 -0.45 10.18
N TRP A 118 -26.46 -1.67 10.67
CA TRP A 118 -26.24 -1.93 12.09
C TRP A 118 -25.12 -1.09 12.71
N ARG A 119 -24.08 -0.75 11.93
CA ARG A 119 -22.94 0.05 12.40
C ARG A 119 -23.33 1.51 12.56
N ALA A 120 -24.10 2.03 11.59
CA ALA A 120 -24.62 3.38 11.68
C ALA A 120 -25.60 3.52 12.85
N GLU A 121 -26.47 2.52 13.06
CA GLU A 121 -27.41 2.49 14.19
C GLU A 121 -26.69 2.37 15.54
N ALA A 122 -25.70 1.49 15.66
CA ALA A 122 -25.02 1.25 16.94
C ALA A 122 -24.00 2.33 17.31
N PHE A 123 -23.27 2.87 16.32
CA PHE A 123 -22.10 3.72 16.57
C PHE A 123 -22.13 5.05 15.85
N GLY A 124 -23.19 5.36 15.09
CA GLY A 124 -23.22 6.54 14.24
C GLY A 124 -23.02 7.84 15.00
N GLY A 125 -23.66 8.00 16.16
CA GLY A 125 -23.47 9.17 17.01
C GLY A 125 -22.03 9.35 17.46
N GLU A 126 -21.36 8.28 17.89
CA GLU A 126 -19.96 8.35 18.34
C GLU A 126 -18.99 8.63 17.17
N ILE A 127 -19.23 8.01 16.02
CA ILE A 127 -18.44 8.21 14.79
C ILE A 127 -18.55 9.66 14.32
N ILE A 128 -19.76 10.22 14.29
CA ILE A 128 -20.00 11.62 13.90
C ILE A 128 -19.37 12.57 14.91
N ALA A 129 -19.48 12.30 16.21
CA ALA A 129 -18.82 13.09 17.24
C ALA A 129 -17.29 13.10 17.08
N ALA A 130 -16.69 11.95 16.75
CA ALA A 130 -15.26 11.85 16.47
C ALA A 130 -14.82 12.68 15.24
N LEU A 131 -15.71 12.95 14.29
CA LEU A 131 -15.42 13.83 13.14
C LEU A 131 -15.48 15.32 13.49
N GLY A 132 -16.30 15.69 14.47
CA GLY A 132 -16.53 17.08 14.91
C GLY A 132 -15.58 17.57 16.00
N GLY A 133 -14.88 16.66 16.69
CA GLY A 133 -13.85 17.00 17.66
C GLY A 133 -12.57 17.50 16.99
N SER A 134 -12.46 18.82 16.81
CA SER A 134 -11.21 19.52 16.45
C SER A 134 -10.47 19.98 17.69
#